data_AF-A0A1G1JTK8-F1
#
_entry.id   AF-A0A1G1JTK8-F1
#
_cell.length_a   1.000
_cell.length_b   1.000
_cell.length_c   1.000
_cell.angle_alpha   90.00
_cell.angle_beta   90.00
_cell.angle_gamma   90.00
#
_symmetry.space_group_name_H-M   'P 1'
#
loop_
_entity.id
_entity.type
_entity.pdbx_description
1 polymer ?
#
loop_
_entity_poly.entity_id
_entity_poly.type
_entity_poly.pdbx_seq_one_letter_code
_entity_poly.pdbx_strand_id
1 'polypeptide(L)'
;MYLHSVAPKELIQADYEVLKSYEHLDTTPEIEDLLFIQSLEGRAHNGAGAFNKRNYVNTTVDDVVKALERDPEDIKAGRQAIIDDVLDFTAVAMDGEKREKLLNKHGEPILGISIFKDRRVNPRDVLRGLYLGGLRDNPDIRQEAENLYRMKIGGGRCYIIDTQTMLDMNLDGEILAHEAHEHEIEEYKKRGLIVAVEGTLDPRHQRYFYIRHRIGPGQSDDAAFIMAGILYNADVALGVFLADAIDTLEKYAPLYRDQDGGLSFQIARGFKELNISMEDVYELVSLASIPEAEEFMVPDSSLRYLLSLDQRSQSSAFRTHLDFIEGRPVVPLPVSFKRILSTQFYEFINRRLINVRKLEKLAVPNLTVKERDLSIAEIAKKDFAVISKEATVAEVVKKFKETKCEVLILQDKNHKVVGTLTPSDLLHFLDGHGESNART
;
A
#
# COMPACT_ATOMS: atom_id res chain seq x y z
N MET A 1 -1.81 27.28 -23.78
CA MET A 1 -0.62 27.61 -23.00
C MET A 1 -1.02 27.48 -21.54
N TYR A 2 -0.93 26.27 -20.98
CA TYR A 2 -1.24 26.05 -19.58
C TYR A 2 0.01 26.48 -18.79
N LEU A 3 0.02 27.71 -18.31
CA LEU A 3 0.96 28.08 -17.26
C LEU A 3 0.44 27.43 -15.98
N HIS A 4 0.91 26.21 -15.76
CA HIS A 4 0.80 25.47 -14.51
C HIS A 4 1.25 26.39 -13.36
N SER A 5 0.29 26.90 -12.59
CA SER A 5 0.51 27.96 -11.60
C SER A 5 0.32 27.40 -10.19
N VAL A 6 0.85 28.12 -9.20
CA VAL A 6 0.51 27.90 -7.78
C VAL A 6 -0.95 28.30 -7.56
N ALA A 7 -1.68 27.51 -6.79
CA ALA A 7 -3.09 27.77 -6.51
C ALA A 7 -3.29 29.11 -5.76
N PRO A 8 -4.32 29.89 -6.12
CA PRO A 8 -4.68 31.10 -5.37
C PRO A 8 -4.99 30.80 -3.89
N LYS A 9 -4.54 31.69 -3.01
CA LYS A 9 -4.73 31.60 -1.56
C LYS A 9 -6.20 31.35 -1.18
N GLU A 10 -7.12 32.07 -1.81
CA GLU A 10 -8.55 32.01 -1.50
C GLU A 10 -9.14 30.63 -1.82
N LEU A 11 -8.64 29.96 -2.87
CA LEU A 11 -9.09 28.62 -3.23
C LEU A 11 -8.55 27.56 -2.26
N ILE A 12 -7.30 27.69 -1.83
CA ILE A 12 -6.71 26.79 -0.82
C ILE A 12 -7.48 26.90 0.50
N GLN A 13 -7.73 28.13 0.96
CA GLN A 13 -8.50 28.38 2.18
C GLN A 13 -9.93 27.84 2.08
N ALA A 14 -10.61 28.07 0.95
CA ALA A 14 -11.96 27.54 0.73
C ALA A 14 -11.98 26.00 0.73
N ASP A 15 -11.01 25.34 0.10
CA ASP A 15 -10.95 23.88 0.07
C ASP A 15 -10.62 23.28 1.45
N TYR A 16 -9.78 23.95 2.24
CA TYR A 16 -9.48 23.55 3.62
C TYR A 16 -10.72 23.60 4.51
N GLU A 17 -11.48 24.72 4.48
CA GLU A 17 -12.71 24.86 5.26
C GLU A 17 -13.75 23.81 4.87
N VAL A 18 -13.88 23.54 3.56
CA VAL A 18 -14.74 22.48 3.05
C VAL A 18 -14.29 21.13 3.59
N LEU A 19 -13.02 20.75 3.41
CA LEU A 19 -12.47 19.46 3.85
C LEU A 19 -12.68 19.24 5.35
N LYS A 20 -12.33 20.24 6.16
CA LYS A 20 -12.48 20.20 7.62
C LYS A 20 -13.94 20.11 8.09
N SER A 21 -14.88 20.61 7.30
CA SER A 21 -16.29 20.63 7.70
C SER A 21 -17.00 19.28 7.62
N TYR A 22 -16.51 18.33 6.81
CA TYR A 22 -17.18 17.06 6.59
C TYR A 22 -16.33 15.82 6.86
N GLU A 23 -15.01 15.97 6.92
CA GLU A 23 -14.08 14.88 7.10
C GLU A 23 -13.44 14.91 8.48
N HIS A 24 -13.44 13.75 9.14
CA HIS A 24 -12.79 13.54 10.43
C HIS A 24 -11.92 12.30 10.34
N LEU A 25 -10.77 12.32 11.01
CA LEU A 25 -9.80 11.25 11.01
C LEU A 25 -9.78 10.56 12.39
N ASP A 26 -9.44 9.27 12.43
CA ASP A 26 -9.21 8.49 13.67
C ASP A 26 -7.86 8.87 14.31
N THR A 27 -7.76 10.14 14.73
CA THR A 27 -6.58 10.77 15.32
C THR A 27 -6.99 11.99 16.15
N THR A 28 -6.03 12.70 16.73
CA THR A 28 -6.23 13.97 17.44
C THR A 28 -6.40 15.13 16.45
N PRO A 29 -7.19 16.18 16.79
CA PRO A 29 -7.40 17.34 15.91
C PRO A 29 -6.11 18.01 15.41
N GLU A 30 -5.06 18.03 16.23
CA GLU A 30 -3.77 18.61 15.90
C GLU A 30 -3.07 17.85 14.76
N ILE A 31 -3.16 16.52 14.78
CA ILE A 31 -2.56 15.64 13.76
C ILE A 31 -3.44 15.61 12.51
N GLU A 32 -4.76 15.61 12.67
CA GLU A 32 -5.71 15.73 11.56
C GLU A 32 -5.39 16.97 10.71
N ASP A 33 -5.14 18.09 11.37
CA ASP A 33 -4.80 19.35 10.72
C ASP A 33 -3.49 19.27 9.91
N LEU A 34 -2.47 18.58 10.44
CA LEU A 34 -1.21 18.34 9.72
C LEU A 34 -1.40 17.46 8.47
N LEU A 35 -2.32 16.50 8.51
CA LEU A 35 -2.60 15.60 7.38
C LEU A 35 -3.48 16.25 6.31
N PHE A 36 -4.37 17.16 6.69
CA PHE A 36 -5.18 17.95 5.75
C PHE A 36 -4.32 18.87 4.88
N ILE A 37 -3.29 19.51 5.45
CA ILE A 37 -2.36 20.37 4.70
C ILE A 37 -1.81 19.69 3.45
N GLN A 38 -1.28 18.46 3.56
CA GLN A 38 -0.73 17.73 2.42
C GLN A 38 -1.79 17.26 1.44
N SER A 39 -3.01 17.02 1.91
CA SER A 39 -4.11 16.63 1.04
C SER A 39 -4.55 17.78 0.14
N LEU A 40 -4.39 19.04 0.56
CA LEU A 40 -4.72 20.21 -0.26
C LEU A 40 -3.77 20.36 -1.45
N GLU A 41 -2.48 20.04 -1.30
CA GLU A 41 -1.53 20.01 -2.42
C GLU A 41 -2.00 19.04 -3.50
N GLY A 42 -2.23 17.77 -3.13
CA GLY A 42 -2.72 16.76 -4.08
C GLY A 42 -4.06 17.13 -4.70
N ARG A 43 -4.96 17.77 -3.95
CA ARG A 43 -6.25 18.25 -4.48
C ARG A 43 -6.07 19.42 -5.45
N ALA A 44 -5.12 20.32 -5.20
CA ALA A 44 -4.79 21.43 -6.09
C ALA A 44 -4.20 20.91 -7.41
N HIS A 45 -3.30 19.93 -7.36
CA HIS A 45 -2.71 19.29 -8.55
C HIS A 45 -3.78 18.65 -9.43
N ASN A 46 -4.71 17.92 -8.81
CA ASN A 46 -5.77 17.17 -9.50
C ASN A 46 -7.02 18.00 -9.82
N GLY A 47 -7.06 19.28 -9.44
CA GLY A 47 -8.24 20.13 -9.59
C GLY A 47 -9.47 19.62 -8.83
N ALA A 48 -9.29 18.92 -7.71
CA ALA A 48 -10.37 18.40 -6.89
C ALA A 48 -11.00 19.49 -6.01
N GLY A 49 -12.15 19.22 -5.39
CA GLY A 49 -12.73 20.13 -4.39
C GLY A 49 -13.01 21.53 -4.91
N ALA A 50 -12.61 22.56 -4.15
CA ALA A 50 -12.81 23.96 -4.51
C ALA A 50 -12.02 24.40 -5.76
N PHE A 51 -11.05 23.61 -6.22
CA PHE A 51 -10.26 23.89 -7.42
C PHE A 51 -11.04 23.63 -8.73
N ASN A 52 -12.19 22.94 -8.67
CA ASN A 52 -13.18 22.86 -9.77
C ASN A 52 -12.59 22.47 -11.14
N LYS A 53 -11.84 21.37 -11.19
CA LYS A 53 -11.14 20.82 -12.38
C LYS A 53 -10.05 21.73 -12.96
N ARG A 54 -9.59 22.73 -12.21
CA ARG A 54 -8.41 23.54 -12.55
C ARG A 54 -7.21 22.98 -11.82
N ASN A 55 -6.19 22.59 -12.57
CA ASN A 55 -4.99 21.97 -12.03
C ASN A 55 -3.94 23.04 -11.72
N TYR A 56 -3.38 22.99 -10.52
CA TYR A 56 -2.33 23.87 -10.03
C TYR A 56 -1.11 23.05 -9.61
N VAL A 57 -0.53 22.31 -10.56
CA VAL A 57 0.51 21.28 -10.36
C VAL A 57 1.83 21.81 -9.76
N ASN A 58 2.03 23.13 -9.72
CA ASN A 58 3.18 23.76 -9.09
C ASN A 58 2.91 24.20 -7.64
N THR A 59 1.70 23.98 -7.12
CA THR A 59 1.39 24.22 -5.69
C THR A 59 2.19 23.26 -4.84
N THR A 60 2.84 23.73 -3.80
CA THR A 60 3.56 22.88 -2.85
C THR A 60 2.89 22.89 -1.49
N VAL A 61 3.26 21.95 -0.60
CA VAL A 61 2.85 22.00 0.81
C VAL A 61 3.19 23.35 1.46
N ASP A 62 4.33 23.95 1.11
CA ASP A 62 4.75 25.26 1.63
C ASP A 62 3.79 26.40 1.22
N ASP A 63 3.32 26.37 -0.03
CA ASP A 63 2.34 27.33 -0.53
C ASP A 63 1.00 27.17 0.20
N VAL A 64 0.60 25.92 0.47
CA VAL A 64 -0.61 25.62 1.26
C VAL A 64 -0.48 26.19 2.67
N VAL A 65 0.62 25.90 3.37
CA VAL A 65 0.85 26.37 4.74
C VAL A 65 0.80 27.90 4.82
N LYS A 66 1.48 28.59 3.89
CA LYS A 66 1.46 30.06 3.80
C LYS A 66 0.07 30.60 3.46
N ALA A 67 -0.67 29.94 2.56
CA ALA A 67 -2.04 30.34 2.21
C ALA A 67 -2.99 30.21 3.41
N LEU A 68 -2.79 29.21 4.27
CA LEU A 68 -3.54 29.04 5.51
C LEU A 68 -3.06 29.96 6.65
N GLU A 69 -2.12 30.87 6.39
CA GLU A 69 -1.56 31.83 7.36
C GLU A 69 -0.92 31.17 8.58
N ARG A 70 -0.28 30.02 8.36
CA ARG A 70 0.43 29.26 9.39
C ARG A 70 1.94 29.45 9.27
N ASP A 71 2.65 29.17 10.36
CA ASP A 71 4.11 29.18 10.35
C ASP A 71 4.65 27.86 9.75
N PRO A 72 5.40 27.90 8.62
CA PRO A 72 6.08 26.75 8.05
C PRO A 72 6.91 25.95 9.05
N GLU A 73 7.61 26.62 9.96
CA GLU A 73 8.52 25.96 10.89
C GLU A 73 7.76 25.20 11.97
N ASP A 74 6.63 25.73 12.44
CA ASP A 74 5.74 25.04 13.38
C ASP A 74 5.13 23.78 12.75
N ILE A 75 4.67 23.85 11.49
CA ILE A 75 4.11 22.69 10.79
C ILE A 75 5.16 21.60 10.57
N LYS A 76 6.36 21.98 10.11
CA LYS A 76 7.46 21.04 9.95
C LYS A 76 7.86 20.42 11.28
N ALA A 77 7.98 21.20 12.34
CA ALA A 77 8.31 20.72 13.68
C ALA A 77 7.25 19.75 14.22
N GLY A 78 5.97 20.05 14.02
CA GLY A 78 4.86 19.17 14.41
C GLY A 78 4.92 17.82 13.69
N ARG A 79 5.18 17.82 12.38
CA ARG A 79 5.36 16.58 11.59
C ARG A 79 6.58 15.78 12.05
N GLN A 80 7.71 16.45 12.27
CA GLN A 80 8.93 15.80 12.74
C GLN A 80 8.76 15.21 14.14
N ALA A 81 8.02 15.87 15.04
CA ALA A 81 7.75 15.34 16.37
C ALA A 81 7.03 13.98 16.33
N ILE A 82 6.11 13.79 15.37
CA ILE A 82 5.44 12.50 15.20
C ILE A 82 6.39 11.43 14.65
N ILE A 83 7.27 11.80 13.71
CA ILE A 83 8.32 10.90 13.21
C ILE A 83 9.26 10.50 14.36
N ASP A 84 9.68 11.48 15.17
CA ASP A 84 10.56 11.27 16.31
C ASP A 84 9.95 10.35 17.36
N ASP A 85 8.63 10.37 17.55
CA ASP A 85 7.92 9.43 18.42
C ASP A 85 8.05 7.96 17.93
N VAL A 86 8.02 7.73 16.61
CA VAL A 86 8.26 6.40 16.02
C VAL A 86 9.74 6.01 16.11
N LEU A 87 10.66 6.96 15.93
CA LEU A 87 12.10 6.74 16.09
C LEU A 87 12.45 6.39 17.54
N ASP A 88 11.86 7.06 18.52
CA ASP A 88 12.01 6.77 19.96
C ASP A 88 11.50 5.37 20.28
N PHE A 89 10.30 5.01 19.80
CA PHE A 89 9.77 3.65 19.95
C PHE A 89 10.73 2.61 19.38
N THR A 90 11.27 2.88 18.19
CA THR A 90 12.20 1.98 17.49
C THR A 90 13.50 1.78 18.27
N ALA A 91 14.12 2.87 18.72
CA ALA A 91 15.35 2.82 19.51
C ALA A 91 15.18 1.99 20.79
N VAL A 92 14.12 2.29 21.55
CA VAL A 92 13.76 1.58 22.79
C VAL A 92 13.51 0.09 22.53
N ALA A 93 12.79 -0.25 21.45
CA ALA A 93 12.53 -1.64 21.08
C ALA A 93 13.81 -2.39 20.66
N MET A 94 14.73 -1.72 19.96
CA MET A 94 16.01 -2.29 19.54
C MET A 94 16.94 -2.57 20.72
N ASP A 95 16.90 -1.72 21.76
CA ASP A 95 17.64 -1.91 23.02
C ASP A 95 17.05 -3.03 23.89
N GLY A 96 15.95 -3.67 23.45
CA GLY A 96 15.33 -4.81 24.12
C GLY A 96 14.36 -4.41 25.23
N GLU A 97 14.04 -3.12 25.37
CA GLU A 97 13.04 -2.66 26.32
C GLU A 97 11.63 -3.09 25.88
N LYS A 98 10.80 -3.43 26.88
CA LYS A 98 9.44 -3.93 26.65
C LYS A 98 8.43 -2.79 26.58
N ARG A 99 8.53 -1.95 25.56
CA ARG A 99 7.48 -0.97 25.24
C ARG A 99 6.33 -1.65 24.50
N GLU A 100 5.49 -2.37 25.24
CA GLU A 100 4.40 -3.20 24.68
C GLU A 100 3.21 -2.41 24.10
N LYS A 101 3.32 -1.09 23.89
CA LYS A 101 2.26 -0.26 23.32
C LYS A 101 2.89 0.81 22.42
N LEU A 102 2.18 1.18 21.36
CA LEU A 102 2.59 2.23 20.41
C LEU A 102 2.31 3.62 20.99
N LEU A 103 3.02 3.95 22.08
CA LEU A 103 2.94 5.22 22.78
C LEU A 103 4.27 5.98 22.67
N ASN A 104 4.18 7.29 22.65
CA ASN A 104 5.34 8.17 22.78
C ASN A 104 5.88 8.17 24.21
N LYS A 105 6.99 8.88 24.44
CA LYS A 105 7.63 9.02 25.76
C LYS A 105 6.73 9.70 26.82
N HIS A 106 5.67 10.38 26.40
CA HIS A 106 4.69 11.03 27.27
C HIS A 106 3.50 10.11 27.62
N GLY A 107 3.45 8.90 27.05
CA GLY A 107 2.35 7.94 27.25
C GLY A 107 1.14 8.21 26.36
N GLU A 108 1.28 9.06 25.34
CA GLU A 108 0.24 9.38 24.37
C GLU A 108 0.34 8.45 23.15
N PRO A 109 -0.78 8.09 22.51
CA PRO A 109 -0.78 7.31 21.28
C PRO A 109 0.04 7.95 20.16
N ILE A 110 0.95 7.18 19.55
CA ILE A 110 1.62 7.60 18.31
C ILE A 110 0.55 7.90 17.24
N LEU A 111 0.75 8.97 16.46
CA LEU A 111 -0.23 9.49 15.51
C LEU A 111 -1.60 9.83 16.14
N GLY A 112 -1.72 9.94 17.46
CA GLY A 112 -3.00 10.22 18.13
C GLY A 112 -4.05 9.13 17.96
N ILE A 113 -3.70 7.94 17.44
CA ILE A 113 -4.66 6.89 17.09
C ILE A 113 -5.14 6.20 18.37
N SER A 114 -6.43 6.35 18.66
CA SER A 114 -7.03 5.97 19.94
C SER A 114 -6.75 4.52 20.37
N ILE A 115 -6.76 3.57 19.43
CA ILE A 115 -6.57 2.15 19.71
C ILE A 115 -5.18 1.82 20.27
N PHE A 116 -4.15 2.61 19.94
CA PHE A 116 -2.79 2.38 20.44
C PHE A 116 -2.65 2.58 21.95
N LYS A 117 -3.60 3.30 22.57
CA LYS A 117 -3.66 3.49 24.02
C LYS A 117 -3.74 2.17 24.78
N ASP A 118 -4.54 1.24 24.29
CA ASP A 118 -4.89 0.01 25.01
C ASP A 118 -4.40 -1.26 24.32
N ARG A 119 -4.14 -1.20 23.01
CA ARG A 119 -3.59 -2.33 22.26
C ARG A 119 -2.17 -2.63 22.71
N ARG A 120 -1.95 -3.87 23.14
CA ARG A 120 -0.61 -4.41 23.30
C ARG A 120 -0.04 -4.88 21.96
N VAL A 121 1.26 -4.67 21.77
CA VAL A 121 2.01 -5.09 20.59
C VAL A 121 3.29 -5.81 21.00
N ASN A 122 3.79 -6.69 20.13
CA ASN A 122 5.15 -7.20 20.20
C ASN A 122 6.11 -6.21 19.51
N PRO A 123 7.00 -5.52 20.26
CA PRO A 123 7.88 -4.49 19.67
C PRO A 123 8.78 -5.05 18.56
N ARG A 124 9.21 -6.30 18.68
CA ARG A 124 10.06 -6.96 17.68
C ARG A 124 9.36 -7.16 16.35
N ASP A 125 8.05 -7.42 16.39
CA ASP A 125 7.24 -7.58 15.18
C ASP A 125 6.93 -6.21 14.56
N VAL A 126 6.76 -5.16 15.38
CA VAL A 126 6.68 -3.78 14.87
C VAL A 126 7.98 -3.38 14.16
N LEU A 127 9.15 -3.69 14.72
CA LEU A 127 10.46 -3.43 14.07
C LEU A 127 10.57 -4.15 12.71
N ARG A 128 10.10 -5.39 12.63
CA ARG A 128 10.02 -6.15 11.37
C ARG A 128 9.15 -5.43 10.33
N GLY A 129 8.00 -4.93 10.77
CA GLY A 129 7.10 -4.16 9.92
C GLY A 129 7.71 -2.87 9.41
N LEU A 130 8.36 -2.09 10.30
CA LEU A 130 9.05 -0.85 9.93
C LEU A 130 10.15 -1.12 8.89
N TYR A 131 10.94 -2.18 9.09
CA TYR A 131 11.95 -2.62 8.13
C TYR A 131 11.36 -2.93 6.75
N LEU A 132 10.31 -3.77 6.71
CA LEU A 132 9.62 -4.16 5.47
C LEU A 132 9.00 -2.94 4.76
N GLY A 133 8.30 -2.10 5.53
CA GLY A 133 7.62 -0.90 5.03
C GLY A 133 8.61 0.09 4.44
N GLY A 134 9.62 0.53 5.19
CA GLY A 134 10.55 1.56 4.70
C GLY A 134 11.44 1.13 3.53
N LEU A 135 11.54 -0.18 3.25
CA LEU A 135 12.27 -0.66 2.07
C LEU A 135 11.42 -0.76 0.81
N ARG A 136 10.08 -0.88 0.93
CA ARG A 136 9.23 -1.20 -0.21
C ARG A 136 9.18 -0.09 -1.26
N ASP A 137 9.30 1.16 -0.82
CA ASP A 137 9.16 2.34 -1.68
C ASP A 137 10.47 2.72 -2.38
N ASN A 138 11.56 2.01 -2.07
CA ASN A 138 12.83 2.19 -2.74
C ASN A 138 12.76 1.73 -4.22
N PRO A 139 13.08 2.60 -5.20
CA PRO A 139 13.03 2.26 -6.62
C PRO A 139 13.90 1.05 -7.01
N ASP A 140 15.08 0.90 -6.39
CA ASP A 140 16.00 -0.20 -6.69
C ASP A 140 15.41 -1.53 -6.18
N ILE A 141 14.72 -1.51 -5.05
CA ILE A 141 14.05 -2.70 -4.49
C ILE A 141 12.83 -3.08 -5.33
N ARG A 142 12.03 -2.08 -5.76
CA ARG A 142 10.94 -2.30 -6.71
C ARG A 142 11.46 -2.92 -8.01
N GLN A 143 12.62 -2.46 -8.49
CA GLN A 143 13.24 -3.02 -9.69
C GLN A 143 13.56 -4.51 -9.58
N GLU A 144 14.19 -4.90 -8.48
CA GLU A 144 14.54 -6.30 -8.26
C GLU A 144 13.28 -7.16 -8.13
N ALA A 145 12.24 -6.67 -7.44
CA ALA A 145 10.96 -7.37 -7.36
C ALA A 145 10.26 -7.50 -8.73
N GLU A 146 10.27 -6.46 -9.57
CA GLU A 146 9.79 -6.54 -10.96
C GLU A 146 10.48 -7.67 -11.72
N ASN A 147 11.81 -7.75 -11.62
CA ASN A 147 12.61 -8.75 -12.30
C ASN A 147 12.29 -10.17 -11.81
N LEU A 148 12.18 -10.36 -10.48
CA LEU A 148 11.88 -11.64 -9.86
C LEU A 148 10.48 -12.14 -10.22
N TYR A 149 9.47 -11.27 -10.09
CA TYR A 149 8.06 -11.64 -10.22
C TYR A 149 7.44 -11.35 -11.59
N ARG A 150 8.23 -10.82 -12.53
CA ARG A 150 7.83 -10.49 -13.91
C ARG A 150 6.58 -9.61 -13.95
N MET A 151 6.63 -8.51 -13.20
CA MET A 151 5.57 -7.53 -13.12
C MET A 151 6.10 -6.13 -13.40
N LYS A 152 5.18 -5.19 -13.59
CA LYS A 152 5.49 -3.78 -13.82
C LYS A 152 4.97 -2.95 -12.65
N ILE A 153 5.87 -2.22 -12.01
CA ILE A 153 5.67 -1.42 -10.82
C ILE A 153 6.14 -0.01 -11.16
N GLY A 154 5.19 0.91 -11.26
CA GLY A 154 5.51 2.33 -11.37
C GLY A 154 6.17 2.84 -10.09
N GLY A 155 6.99 3.88 -10.21
CA GLY A 155 7.66 4.44 -9.04
C GLY A 155 8.57 5.59 -9.39
N GLY A 156 9.14 6.17 -8.35
CA GLY A 156 9.96 7.36 -8.42
C GLY A 156 10.48 7.68 -7.04
N ARG A 157 11.08 8.85 -6.90
CA ARG A 157 11.66 9.31 -5.64
C ARG A 157 11.48 10.81 -5.53
N CYS A 158 11.36 11.29 -4.30
CA CYS A 158 11.40 12.72 -4.03
C CYS A 158 12.83 13.23 -4.03
N TYR A 159 13.05 14.36 -4.71
CA TYR A 159 14.32 15.05 -4.81
C TYR A 159 14.16 16.49 -4.38
N ILE A 160 15.25 17.08 -3.90
CA ILE A 160 15.33 18.52 -3.80
C ILE A 160 15.64 19.03 -5.20
N ILE A 161 14.73 19.84 -5.75
CA ILE A 161 14.88 20.43 -7.08
C ILE A 161 15.00 21.95 -7.05
N ASP A 162 15.70 22.53 -8.02
CA ASP A 162 15.69 23.97 -8.28
C ASP A 162 14.58 24.31 -9.32
N THR A 163 13.56 25.03 -8.88
CA THR A 163 12.38 25.34 -9.71
C THR A 163 12.67 26.32 -10.83
N GLN A 164 13.69 27.17 -10.70
CA GLN A 164 14.12 28.03 -11.80
C GLN A 164 14.74 27.19 -12.92
N THR A 165 15.63 26.27 -12.54
CA THR A 165 16.24 25.31 -13.47
C THR A 165 15.18 24.42 -14.11
N MET A 166 14.19 23.95 -13.35
CA MET A 166 13.05 23.20 -13.88
C MET A 166 12.35 23.97 -15.01
N LEU A 167 12.02 25.25 -14.79
CA LEU A 167 11.39 26.10 -15.80
C LEU A 167 12.31 26.36 -17.00
N ASP A 168 13.60 26.61 -16.77
CA ASP A 168 14.60 26.79 -17.83
C ASP A 168 14.77 25.53 -18.70
N MET A 169 14.50 24.35 -18.13
CA MET A 169 14.47 23.06 -18.82
C MET A 169 13.16 22.81 -19.56
N ASN A 170 12.18 23.72 -19.51
CA ASN A 170 10.81 23.52 -19.96
C ASN A 170 10.12 22.31 -19.31
N LEU A 171 10.47 22.05 -18.05
CA LEU A 171 9.82 21.05 -17.22
C LEU A 171 8.85 21.74 -16.24
N ASP A 172 7.89 20.96 -15.74
CA ASP A 172 7.03 21.36 -14.65
C ASP A 172 6.69 20.14 -13.77
N GLY A 173 5.90 20.37 -12.73
CA GLY A 173 5.49 19.31 -11.82
C GLY A 173 4.66 18.20 -12.47
N GLU A 174 3.90 18.51 -13.52
CA GLU A 174 3.10 17.52 -14.23
C GLU A 174 3.99 16.55 -14.99
N ILE A 175 4.96 17.09 -15.75
CA ILE A 175 5.93 16.29 -16.50
C ILE A 175 6.71 15.40 -15.53
N LEU A 176 7.34 16.02 -14.51
CA LEU A 176 8.18 15.30 -13.55
C LEU A 176 7.45 14.19 -12.80
N ALA A 177 6.16 14.35 -12.49
CA ALA A 177 5.40 13.38 -11.70
C ALA A 177 4.76 12.25 -12.54
N HIS A 178 4.56 12.45 -13.86
CA HIS A 178 3.77 11.54 -14.69
C HIS A 178 4.54 10.93 -15.87
N GLU A 179 5.64 11.52 -16.31
CA GLU A 179 6.51 10.94 -17.35
C GLU A 179 7.62 10.06 -16.76
N ALA A 180 8.28 9.27 -17.60
CA ALA A 180 9.36 8.37 -17.15
C ALA A 180 10.72 9.07 -17.27
N HIS A 181 11.37 9.33 -16.13
CA HIS A 181 12.64 10.07 -16.07
C HIS A 181 13.84 9.26 -15.60
N GLU A 182 13.72 7.92 -15.48
CA GLU A 182 14.80 7.06 -14.97
C GLU A 182 16.15 7.29 -15.65
N HIS A 183 16.16 7.49 -16.97
CA HIS A 183 17.39 7.70 -17.74
C HIS A 183 17.92 9.15 -17.68
N GLU A 184 17.15 10.08 -17.13
CA GLU A 184 17.47 11.51 -17.11
C GLU A 184 17.98 11.98 -15.73
N ILE A 185 17.87 11.15 -14.69
CA ILE A 185 18.23 11.51 -13.31
C ILE A 185 19.67 12.05 -13.20
N GLU A 186 20.64 11.42 -13.86
CA GLU A 186 22.04 11.90 -13.84
C GLU A 186 22.23 13.19 -14.63
N GLU A 187 21.46 13.40 -15.70
CA GLU A 187 21.45 14.68 -16.41
C GLU A 187 20.83 15.79 -15.53
N TYR A 188 19.73 15.49 -14.85
CA TYR A 188 19.06 16.44 -13.95
C TYR A 188 19.99 16.89 -12.82
N LYS A 189 20.78 15.98 -12.24
CA LYS A 189 21.84 16.33 -11.28
C LYS A 189 22.90 17.24 -11.92
N LYS A 190 23.41 16.86 -13.10
CA LYS A 190 24.47 17.61 -13.80
C LYS A 190 24.03 19.03 -14.18
N ARG A 191 22.76 19.21 -14.54
CA ARG A 191 22.18 20.50 -14.93
C ARG A 191 21.76 21.37 -13.74
N GLY A 192 21.87 20.84 -12.51
CA GLY A 192 21.47 21.55 -11.30
C GLY A 192 19.96 21.53 -11.04
N LEU A 193 19.18 20.73 -11.79
CA LEU A 193 17.77 20.52 -11.48
C LEU A 193 17.66 19.78 -10.15
N ILE A 194 18.32 18.63 -10.00
CA ILE A 194 18.39 17.92 -8.72
C ILE A 194 19.59 18.46 -7.94
N VAL A 195 19.32 19.05 -6.77
CA VAL A 195 20.31 19.70 -5.93
C VAL A 195 20.74 18.75 -4.82
N ALA A 196 22.05 18.68 -4.54
CA ALA A 196 22.56 17.89 -3.43
C ALA A 196 22.11 18.50 -2.08
N VAL A 197 21.84 17.64 -1.10
CA VAL A 197 21.37 18.00 0.25
C VAL A 197 22.49 18.62 1.12
N GLU A 198 23.66 18.92 0.54
CA GLU A 198 24.77 19.55 1.28
C GLU A 198 24.51 21.06 1.45
N GLY A 199 23.78 21.43 2.50
CA GLY A 199 23.59 22.82 2.93
C GLY A 199 22.16 23.16 3.34
N THR A 200 21.95 24.41 3.79
CA THR A 200 20.61 24.99 3.98
C THR A 200 19.96 25.23 2.62
N LEU A 201 18.74 24.71 2.46
CA LEU A 201 17.95 24.92 1.25
C LEU A 201 17.69 26.42 1.03
N ASP A 202 17.75 26.88 -0.22
CA ASP A 202 17.22 28.19 -0.58
C ASP A 202 15.70 28.07 -0.77
N PRO A 203 14.87 28.51 0.19
CA PRO A 203 13.43 28.32 0.14
C PRO A 203 12.76 29.13 -0.97
N ARG A 204 13.48 30.00 -1.69
CA ARG A 204 12.90 30.76 -2.80
C ARG A 204 12.71 29.90 -4.04
N HIS A 205 13.69 29.06 -4.37
CA HIS A 205 13.68 28.27 -5.61
C HIS A 205 13.91 26.77 -5.38
N GLN A 206 14.32 26.33 -4.19
CA GLN A 206 14.48 24.90 -3.92
C GLN A 206 13.21 24.30 -3.31
N ARG A 207 12.76 23.18 -3.86
CA ARG A 207 11.53 22.48 -3.44
C ARG A 207 11.79 20.98 -3.36
N TYR A 208 11.14 20.30 -2.42
CA TYR A 208 11.10 18.83 -2.41
C TYR A 208 10.00 18.37 -3.36
N PHE A 209 10.36 17.60 -4.38
CA PHE A 209 9.47 17.29 -5.50
C PHE A 209 9.64 15.83 -5.92
N TYR A 210 8.52 15.16 -6.17
CA TYR A 210 8.53 13.79 -6.67
C TYR A 210 8.89 13.75 -8.15
N ILE A 211 9.91 12.97 -8.51
CA ILE A 211 10.25 12.67 -9.90
C ILE A 211 9.94 11.20 -10.15
N ARG A 212 9.07 10.94 -11.12
CA ARG A 212 8.72 9.60 -11.57
C ARG A 212 9.87 9.03 -12.39
N HIS A 213 10.42 7.93 -11.91
CA HIS A 213 11.43 7.18 -12.65
C HIS A 213 10.74 6.33 -13.72
N ARG A 214 9.69 5.61 -13.33
CA ARG A 214 8.99 4.62 -14.17
C ARG A 214 7.49 4.77 -14.15
N ILE A 215 6.88 4.57 -15.32
CA ILE A 215 5.43 4.56 -15.50
C ILE A 215 4.88 3.18 -15.12
N GLY A 216 3.80 3.17 -14.35
CA GLY A 216 3.05 1.99 -13.98
C GLY A 216 2.13 2.28 -12.79
N PRO A 217 1.24 1.33 -12.44
CA PRO A 217 0.21 1.52 -11.41
C PRO A 217 0.75 1.75 -9.99
N GLY A 218 2.00 1.37 -9.74
CA GLY A 218 2.65 1.53 -8.44
C GLY A 218 2.31 0.39 -7.47
N GLN A 219 2.32 0.71 -6.18
CA GLN A 219 2.00 -0.21 -5.10
C GLN A 219 0.86 0.37 -4.27
N SER A 220 0.11 -0.49 -3.61
CA SER A 220 -0.99 -0.14 -2.73
C SER A 220 -0.52 -0.17 -1.29
N ASP A 221 -0.68 0.94 -0.57
CA ASP A 221 -0.39 1.04 0.87
C ASP A 221 -1.34 0.16 1.68
N ASP A 222 -2.62 0.12 1.30
CA ASP A 222 -3.62 -0.77 1.90
C ASP A 222 -3.24 -2.25 1.73
N ALA A 223 -2.76 -2.63 0.53
CA ALA A 223 -2.35 -4.01 0.25
C ALA A 223 -1.09 -4.38 1.02
N ALA A 224 -0.10 -3.48 1.10
CA ALA A 224 1.11 -3.73 1.88
C ALA A 224 0.77 -3.96 3.36
N PHE A 225 -0.10 -3.12 3.94
CA PHE A 225 -0.55 -3.25 5.32
C PHE A 225 -1.23 -4.62 5.57
N ILE A 226 -2.19 -4.99 4.72
CA ILE A 226 -2.92 -6.26 4.88
C ILE A 226 -2.04 -7.47 4.63
N MET A 227 -1.22 -7.45 3.58
CA MET A 227 -0.36 -8.59 3.22
C MET A 227 0.69 -8.86 4.30
N ALA A 228 1.30 -7.81 4.87
CA ALA A 228 2.18 -7.97 6.02
C ALA A 228 1.46 -8.60 7.23
N GLY A 229 0.20 -8.20 7.46
CA GLY A 229 -0.64 -8.79 8.51
C GLY A 229 -0.92 -10.27 8.33
N ILE A 230 -1.21 -10.70 7.09
CA ILE A 230 -1.55 -12.09 6.77
C ILE A 230 -0.31 -12.98 6.71
N LEU A 231 0.81 -12.48 6.19
CA LEU A 231 2.06 -13.23 6.10
C LEU A 231 2.71 -13.44 7.47
N TYR A 232 2.61 -12.43 8.35
CA TYR A 232 3.29 -12.44 9.64
C TYR A 232 2.30 -12.37 10.80
N ASN A 233 1.83 -11.15 11.12
CA ASN A 233 0.81 -10.88 12.12
C ASN A 233 0.45 -9.38 12.11
N ALA A 234 -0.59 -9.02 12.89
CA ALA A 234 -1.08 -7.65 13.01
C ALA A 234 -0.02 -6.63 13.48
N ASP A 235 0.96 -7.04 14.30
CA ASP A 235 1.97 -6.11 14.82
C ASP A 235 3.04 -5.77 13.76
N VAL A 236 3.37 -6.72 12.88
CA VAL A 236 4.16 -6.45 11.66
C VAL A 236 3.40 -5.51 10.73
N ALA A 237 2.10 -5.71 10.55
CA ALA A 237 1.27 -4.79 9.77
C ALA A 237 1.34 -3.37 10.34
N LEU A 238 1.22 -3.21 11.67
CA LEU A 238 1.34 -1.89 12.31
C LEU A 238 2.69 -1.23 12.06
N GLY A 239 3.78 -2.00 12.02
CA GLY A 239 5.08 -1.46 11.63
C GLY A 239 5.13 -0.98 10.17
N VAL A 240 4.51 -1.71 9.23
CA VAL A 240 4.40 -1.27 7.82
C VAL A 240 3.58 0.01 7.71
N PHE A 241 2.47 0.09 8.44
CA PHE A 241 1.64 1.30 8.53
C PHE A 241 2.42 2.50 9.09
N LEU A 242 3.23 2.30 10.14
CA LEU A 242 4.05 3.37 10.70
C LEU A 242 5.16 3.84 9.75
N ALA A 243 5.73 2.95 8.93
CA ALA A 243 6.71 3.34 7.91
C ALA A 243 6.06 4.24 6.84
N ASP A 244 4.89 3.86 6.32
CA ASP A 244 4.11 4.68 5.38
C ASP A 244 3.72 6.04 5.98
N ALA A 245 3.41 6.05 7.28
CA ALA A 245 3.13 7.30 7.97
C ALA A 245 4.36 8.22 8.03
N ILE A 246 5.57 7.67 8.20
CA ILE A 246 6.81 8.45 8.13
C ILE A 246 7.01 9.00 6.71
N ASP A 247 6.91 8.18 5.65
CA ASP A 247 7.02 8.64 4.23
C ASP A 247 6.02 9.76 3.92
N THR A 248 4.81 9.67 4.47
CA THR A 248 3.82 10.74 4.33
C THR A 248 4.28 12.03 5.02
N LEU A 249 4.71 11.95 6.27
CA LEU A 249 5.04 13.12 7.11
C LEU A 249 6.32 13.82 6.66
N GLU A 250 7.35 13.06 6.26
CA GLU A 250 8.68 13.58 5.90
C GLU A 250 8.68 14.46 4.66
N LYS A 251 7.68 14.30 3.77
CA LYS A 251 7.49 15.14 2.57
C LYS A 251 7.43 16.64 2.89
N TYR A 252 7.11 17.00 4.13
CA TYR A 252 7.21 18.38 4.62
C TYR A 252 7.67 18.43 6.08
N ALA A 253 8.91 18.01 6.33
CA ALA A 253 9.59 18.07 7.63
C ALA A 253 10.85 18.98 7.54
N PRO A 254 11.51 19.33 8.67
CA PRO A 254 12.75 20.12 8.65
C PRO A 254 13.88 19.39 7.93
N LEU A 255 13.85 18.05 7.93
CA LEU A 255 14.82 17.19 7.28
C LEU A 255 14.20 16.55 6.03
N TYR A 256 14.55 17.07 4.85
CA TYR A 256 14.14 16.49 3.57
C TYR A 256 15.05 15.32 3.19
N ARG A 257 14.69 14.13 3.64
CA ARG A 257 15.37 12.86 3.33
C ARG A 257 14.40 11.70 3.50
N ASP A 258 14.75 10.56 2.91
CA ASP A 258 14.12 9.24 3.09
C ASP A 258 14.40 8.73 4.53
N GLN A 259 13.52 9.09 5.48
CA GLN A 259 13.65 8.79 6.91
C GLN A 259 13.16 7.38 7.24
N ASP A 260 12.11 6.89 6.59
CA ASP A 260 11.60 5.53 6.76
C ASP A 260 12.56 4.48 6.19
N GLY A 261 13.10 4.68 4.98
CA GLY A 261 14.16 3.84 4.44
C GLY A 261 15.45 3.96 5.25
N GLY A 262 15.78 5.17 5.72
CA GLY A 262 16.86 5.41 6.67
C GLY A 262 16.70 4.61 7.97
N LEU A 263 15.48 4.54 8.52
CA LEU A 263 15.12 3.76 9.69
C LEU A 263 15.25 2.26 9.43
N SER A 264 14.80 1.77 8.26
CA SER A 264 14.99 0.37 7.87
C SER A 264 16.45 -0.05 7.87
N PHE A 265 17.37 0.80 7.36
CA PHE A 265 18.81 0.52 7.43
C PHE A 265 19.35 0.50 8.86
N GLN A 266 18.82 1.34 9.75
CA GLN A 266 19.21 1.34 11.16
C GLN A 266 18.75 0.05 11.85
N ILE A 267 17.49 -0.36 11.63
CA ILE A 267 16.93 -1.61 12.15
C ILE A 267 17.75 -2.81 11.66
N ALA A 268 18.06 -2.88 10.37
CA ALA A 268 18.85 -3.97 9.79
C ALA A 268 20.25 -4.10 10.43
N ARG A 269 20.87 -2.98 10.81
CA ARG A 269 22.20 -2.95 11.43
C ARG A 269 22.16 -3.25 12.93
N GLY A 270 21.16 -2.75 13.64
CA GLY A 270 21.10 -2.82 15.10
C GLY A 270 20.28 -3.99 15.65
N PHE A 271 19.27 -4.47 14.92
CA PHE A 271 18.37 -5.53 15.39
C PHE A 271 18.71 -6.89 14.75
N LYS A 272 19.55 -7.67 15.43
CA LYS A 272 20.07 -8.95 14.92
C LYS A 272 19.01 -10.06 14.79
N GLU A 273 17.90 -9.96 15.50
CA GLU A 273 16.81 -10.95 15.50
C GLU A 273 15.67 -10.58 14.53
N LEU A 274 15.99 -9.78 13.51
CA LEU A 274 15.03 -9.34 12.50
C LEU A 274 14.32 -10.53 11.85
N ASN A 275 15.03 -11.63 11.56
CA ASN A 275 14.48 -12.84 10.93
C ASN A 275 13.62 -12.55 9.69
N ILE A 276 13.98 -11.50 8.95
CA ILE A 276 13.41 -11.11 7.66
C ILE A 276 14.57 -10.98 6.69
N SER A 277 14.43 -11.62 5.54
CA SER A 277 15.37 -11.62 4.43
C SER A 277 14.99 -10.56 3.40
N MET A 278 15.84 -10.35 2.39
CA MET A 278 15.44 -9.54 1.24
C MET A 278 14.39 -10.21 0.35
N GLU A 279 14.30 -11.54 0.36
CA GLU A 279 13.25 -12.26 -0.39
C GLU A 279 11.86 -11.90 0.15
N ASP A 280 11.74 -11.79 1.47
CA ASP A 280 10.52 -11.33 2.16
C ASP A 280 10.13 -9.89 1.76
N VAL A 281 11.12 -9.00 1.59
CA VAL A 281 10.91 -7.63 1.12
C VAL A 281 10.38 -7.65 -0.31
N TYR A 282 11.02 -8.41 -1.21
CA TYR A 282 10.58 -8.51 -2.60
C TYR A 282 9.20 -9.16 -2.73
N GLU A 283 8.89 -10.15 -1.89
CA GLU A 283 7.57 -10.79 -1.85
C GLU A 283 6.50 -9.79 -1.43
N LEU A 284 6.73 -9.01 -0.36
CA LEU A 284 5.79 -7.97 0.04
C LEU A 284 5.60 -6.93 -1.06
N VAL A 285 6.69 -6.50 -1.70
CA VAL A 285 6.65 -5.54 -2.82
C VAL A 285 5.78 -6.07 -3.95
N SER A 286 5.97 -7.35 -4.30
CA SER A 286 5.21 -8.05 -5.32
C SER A 286 3.74 -8.21 -4.94
N LEU A 287 3.43 -8.53 -3.68
CA LEU A 287 2.05 -8.68 -3.23
C LEU A 287 1.30 -7.35 -3.14
N ALA A 288 2.01 -6.26 -2.80
CA ALA A 288 1.46 -4.92 -2.73
C ALA A 288 1.32 -4.24 -4.11
N SER A 289 1.98 -4.74 -5.15
CA SER A 289 1.94 -4.10 -6.47
C SER A 289 0.55 -4.13 -7.10
N ILE A 290 0.16 -3.02 -7.72
CA ILE A 290 -1.13 -2.91 -8.39
C ILE A 290 -1.01 -3.49 -9.81
N PRO A 291 -1.73 -4.56 -10.17
CA PRO A 291 -1.68 -5.09 -11.54
C PRO A 291 -2.31 -4.09 -12.52
N GLU A 292 -1.71 -3.90 -13.69
CA GLU A 292 -2.21 -2.98 -14.73
C GLU A 292 -3.68 -3.26 -15.10
N ALA A 293 -4.07 -4.54 -15.18
CA ALA A 293 -5.44 -4.92 -15.52
C ALA A 293 -6.46 -4.70 -14.38
N GLU A 294 -6.00 -4.43 -13.17
CA GLU A 294 -6.82 -4.41 -11.95
C GLU A 294 -6.72 -3.08 -11.18
N GLU A 295 -6.15 -2.03 -11.79
CA GLU A 295 -5.91 -0.73 -11.15
C GLU A 295 -7.17 -0.08 -10.55
N PHE A 296 -8.35 -0.39 -11.11
CA PHE A 296 -9.65 0.10 -10.63
C PHE A 296 -10.21 -0.69 -9.44
N MET A 297 -9.59 -1.82 -9.07
CA MET A 297 -10.04 -2.71 -7.99
C MET A 297 -9.11 -2.69 -6.77
N VAL A 298 -7.91 -2.13 -6.91
CA VAL A 298 -6.94 -2.04 -5.81
C VAL A 298 -6.91 -0.59 -5.29
N PRO A 299 -7.31 -0.35 -4.04
CA PRO A 299 -7.20 0.96 -3.41
C PRO A 299 -5.72 1.29 -3.18
N ASP A 300 -5.44 2.59 -3.16
CA ASP A 300 -4.16 3.12 -2.73
C ASP A 300 -4.45 4.37 -1.90
N SER A 301 -4.50 4.17 -0.59
CA SER A 301 -4.92 5.17 0.38
C SER A 301 -3.70 5.89 0.94
N SER A 302 -3.66 7.23 0.80
CA SER A 302 -2.77 8.03 1.63
C SER A 302 -3.10 7.88 3.11
N LEU A 303 -2.16 8.22 4.00
CA LEU A 303 -2.38 8.20 5.45
C LEU A 303 -3.68 8.89 5.89
N ARG A 304 -4.05 10.01 5.24
CA ARG A 304 -5.34 10.67 5.50
C ARG A 304 -6.49 9.69 5.24
N TYR A 305 -6.55 9.09 4.06
CA TYR A 305 -7.63 8.16 3.69
C TYR A 305 -7.65 6.89 4.55
N LEU A 306 -6.49 6.40 4.98
CA LEU A 306 -6.43 5.29 5.93
C LEU A 306 -7.11 5.66 7.25
N LEU A 307 -6.96 6.90 7.71
CA LEU A 307 -7.51 7.38 8.97
C LEU A 307 -8.91 8.00 8.85
N SER A 308 -9.39 8.35 7.66
CA SER A 308 -10.71 8.96 7.47
C SER A 308 -11.83 8.09 8.04
N LEU A 309 -12.65 8.68 8.91
CA LEU A 309 -13.84 8.04 9.48
C LEU A 309 -14.98 8.08 8.47
N ASP A 310 -15.45 6.90 8.08
CA ASP A 310 -16.68 6.78 7.32
C ASP A 310 -17.88 7.12 8.20
N GLN A 311 -18.71 8.08 7.77
CA GLN A 311 -19.83 8.59 8.56
C GLN A 311 -20.85 7.50 8.93
N ARG A 312 -20.99 6.45 8.11
CA ARG A 312 -22.00 5.41 8.31
C ARG A 312 -21.53 4.34 9.30
N SER A 313 -20.30 3.87 9.16
CA SER A 313 -19.71 2.82 9.99
C SER A 313 -18.99 3.36 11.23
N GLN A 314 -18.65 4.66 11.26
CA GLN A 314 -17.80 5.29 12.28
C GLN A 314 -16.46 4.54 12.44
N SER A 315 -15.98 3.97 11.34
CA SER A 315 -14.72 3.22 11.25
C SER A 315 -13.86 3.82 10.15
N SER A 316 -12.55 3.61 10.24
CA SER A 316 -11.58 4.00 9.23
C SER A 316 -11.13 2.80 8.40
N ALA A 317 -10.50 3.05 7.25
CA ALA A 317 -9.91 1.98 6.45
C ALA A 317 -8.81 1.25 7.25
N PHE A 318 -7.96 1.99 7.97
CA PHE A 318 -6.98 1.46 8.92
C PHE A 318 -7.60 0.47 9.91
N ARG A 319 -8.67 0.89 10.60
CA ARG A 319 -9.35 0.04 11.60
C ARG A 319 -9.94 -1.22 10.96
N THR A 320 -10.56 -1.05 9.79
CA THR A 320 -11.24 -2.11 9.06
C THR A 320 -10.25 -3.12 8.47
N HIS A 321 -9.07 -2.68 8.04
CA HIS A 321 -7.97 -3.55 7.60
C HIS A 321 -7.36 -4.30 8.78
N LEU A 322 -7.15 -3.62 9.92
CA LEU A 322 -6.67 -4.28 11.13
C LEU A 322 -7.64 -5.36 11.62
N ASP A 323 -8.93 -5.08 11.66
CA ASP A 323 -9.95 -6.07 12.03
C ASP A 323 -10.00 -7.25 11.04
N PHE A 324 -9.80 -7.01 9.74
CA PHE A 324 -9.66 -8.07 8.73
C PHE A 324 -8.44 -8.98 9.00
N ILE A 325 -7.27 -8.40 9.24
CA ILE A 325 -6.04 -9.12 9.57
C ILE A 325 -6.23 -9.99 10.82
N GLU A 326 -6.95 -9.47 11.83
CA GLU A 326 -7.22 -10.16 13.09
C GLU A 326 -8.37 -11.18 13.00
N GLY A 327 -8.98 -11.38 11.82
CA GLY A 327 -10.10 -12.29 11.62
C GLY A 327 -11.38 -11.86 12.33
N ARG A 328 -11.51 -10.57 12.66
CA ARG A 328 -12.71 -10.01 13.27
C ARG A 328 -13.74 -9.66 12.20
N PRO A 329 -15.05 -9.60 12.56
CA PRO A 329 -16.07 -9.13 11.64
C PRO A 329 -15.77 -7.71 11.13
N VAL A 330 -15.87 -7.51 9.82
CA VAL A 330 -15.63 -6.23 9.16
C VAL A 330 -16.93 -5.63 8.65
N VAL A 331 -17.09 -4.32 8.84
CA VAL A 331 -18.19 -3.57 8.21
C VAL A 331 -17.71 -3.09 6.84
N PRO A 332 -18.42 -3.39 5.74
CA PRO A 332 -18.04 -2.91 4.42
C PRO A 332 -18.05 -1.38 4.37
N LEU A 333 -16.95 -0.77 3.93
CA LEU A 333 -16.85 0.67 3.74
C LEU A 333 -16.04 1.02 2.49
N PRO A 334 -16.26 2.19 1.86
CA PRO A 334 -15.45 2.64 0.73
C PRO A 334 -14.05 3.07 1.18
N VAL A 335 -13.01 2.52 0.55
CA VAL A 335 -11.60 2.76 0.85
C VAL A 335 -10.96 3.59 -0.26
N SER A 336 -9.99 4.44 0.11
CA SER A 336 -9.25 5.37 -0.74
C SER A 336 -10.10 6.42 -1.47
N PHE A 337 -9.45 7.31 -2.22
CA PHE A 337 -10.12 8.22 -3.15
C PHE A 337 -10.99 7.49 -4.19
N LYS A 338 -10.58 6.28 -4.61
CA LYS A 338 -11.30 5.45 -5.60
C LYS A 338 -12.62 4.88 -5.05
N ARG A 339 -12.85 4.96 -3.73
CA ARG A 339 -14.06 4.47 -3.04
C ARG A 339 -14.35 2.99 -3.31
N ILE A 340 -13.32 2.17 -3.40
CA ILE A 340 -13.44 0.72 -3.59
C ILE A 340 -13.97 0.10 -2.30
N LEU A 341 -14.97 -0.78 -2.37
CA LEU A 341 -15.55 -1.37 -1.17
C LEU A 341 -14.54 -2.33 -0.51
N SER A 342 -14.33 -2.22 0.80
CA SER A 342 -13.35 -3.02 1.53
C SER A 342 -13.52 -4.53 1.31
N THR A 343 -14.76 -5.04 1.20
CA THR A 343 -15.01 -6.46 0.92
C THR A 343 -14.53 -6.89 -0.46
N GLN A 344 -14.72 -6.07 -1.49
CA GLN A 344 -14.22 -6.35 -2.84
C GLN A 344 -12.69 -6.39 -2.85
N PHE A 345 -12.08 -5.47 -2.10
CA PHE A 345 -10.64 -5.45 -1.94
C PHE A 345 -10.12 -6.70 -1.20
N TYR A 346 -10.80 -7.16 -0.16
CA TYR A 346 -10.40 -8.38 0.57
C TYR A 346 -10.54 -9.64 -0.28
N GLU A 347 -11.53 -9.71 -1.16
CA GLU A 347 -11.61 -10.78 -2.18
C GLU A 347 -10.40 -10.77 -3.11
N PHE A 348 -9.97 -9.59 -3.55
CA PHE A 348 -8.73 -9.42 -4.32
C PHE A 348 -7.49 -9.91 -3.55
N ILE A 349 -7.34 -9.50 -2.28
CA ILE A 349 -6.22 -9.93 -1.42
C ILE A 349 -6.18 -11.46 -1.31
N ASN A 350 -7.32 -12.09 -1.01
CA ASN A 350 -7.43 -13.54 -0.87
C ASN A 350 -7.08 -14.27 -2.18
N ARG A 351 -7.60 -13.79 -3.32
CA ARG A 351 -7.25 -14.34 -4.65
C ARG A 351 -5.75 -14.25 -4.90
N ARG A 352 -5.13 -13.11 -4.60
CA ARG A 352 -3.71 -12.87 -4.84
C ARG A 352 -2.83 -13.80 -4.01
N LEU A 353 -3.15 -13.98 -2.73
CA LEU A 353 -2.45 -14.93 -1.84
C LEU A 353 -2.56 -16.38 -2.33
N ILE A 354 -3.74 -16.80 -2.80
CA ILE A 354 -3.93 -18.14 -3.37
C ILE A 354 -3.04 -18.33 -4.58
N ASN A 355 -2.92 -17.32 -5.45
CA ASN A 355 -2.09 -17.41 -6.65
C ASN A 355 -0.60 -17.52 -6.31
N VAL A 356 -0.10 -16.76 -5.33
CA VAL A 356 1.29 -16.86 -4.88
C VAL A 356 1.56 -18.23 -4.25
N ARG A 357 0.72 -18.71 -3.33
CA ARG A 357 0.87 -20.05 -2.72
C ARG A 357 0.74 -21.19 -3.72
N LYS A 358 -0.06 -21.03 -4.79
CA LYS A 358 -0.13 -21.99 -5.91
C LYS A 358 1.15 -21.96 -6.74
N LEU A 359 1.74 -20.78 -6.95
CA LEU A 359 3.02 -20.63 -7.63
C LEU A 359 4.17 -21.20 -6.80
N GLU A 360 4.18 -21.07 -5.48
CA GLU A 360 5.16 -21.75 -4.60
C GLU A 360 5.04 -23.27 -4.66
N LYS A 361 3.81 -23.81 -4.71
CA LYS A 361 3.58 -25.25 -4.91
C LYS A 361 3.95 -25.75 -6.31
N LEU A 362 3.97 -24.85 -7.30
CA LEU A 362 4.43 -25.12 -8.67
C LEU A 362 5.92 -24.78 -8.87
N ALA A 363 6.53 -24.03 -7.95
CA ALA A 363 7.97 -23.80 -7.86
C ALA A 363 8.63 -25.08 -7.34
N VAL A 364 8.69 -26.03 -8.25
CA VAL A 364 9.44 -27.28 -8.29
C VAL A 364 10.58 -27.35 -7.26
N PRO A 365 10.60 -28.31 -6.30
CA PRO A 365 11.85 -28.65 -5.62
C PRO A 365 12.85 -29.13 -6.67
N ASN A 366 14.10 -28.68 -6.64
CA ASN A 366 15.17 -29.02 -7.60
C ASN A 366 15.09 -30.46 -8.14
N LEU A 367 14.37 -30.67 -9.25
CA LEU A 367 14.24 -31.99 -9.85
C LEU A 367 15.58 -32.34 -10.48
N THR A 368 16.13 -33.47 -10.07
CA THR A 368 17.33 -34.08 -10.64
C THR A 368 17.10 -34.36 -12.13
N VAL A 369 18.18 -34.49 -12.91
CA VAL A 369 18.10 -34.78 -14.37
C VAL A 369 17.23 -36.02 -14.66
N LYS A 370 17.24 -37.01 -13.75
CA LYS A 370 16.40 -38.21 -13.84
C LYS A 370 14.90 -37.96 -13.69
N GLU A 371 14.50 -36.93 -12.95
CA GLU A 371 13.09 -36.62 -12.68
C GLU A 371 12.48 -35.74 -13.78
N ARG A 372 13.30 -35.06 -14.58
CA ARG A 372 12.87 -34.28 -15.76
C ARG A 372 12.50 -35.15 -16.96
N ASP A 373 12.99 -36.39 -16.99
CA ASP A 373 12.76 -37.35 -18.07
C ASP A 373 11.59 -38.32 -17.77
N LEU A 374 10.92 -38.16 -16.64
CA LEU A 374 9.72 -38.94 -16.31
C LEU A 374 8.56 -38.52 -17.23
N SER A 375 7.83 -39.51 -17.75
CA SER A 375 6.63 -39.22 -18.53
C SER A 375 5.56 -38.60 -17.62
N ILE A 376 4.75 -37.67 -18.15
CA ILE A 376 3.60 -37.10 -17.43
C ILE A 376 2.69 -38.20 -16.86
N ALA A 377 2.60 -39.35 -17.53
CA ALA A 377 1.83 -40.52 -17.09
C ALA A 377 2.34 -41.15 -15.79
N GLU A 378 3.64 -41.02 -15.49
CA GLU A 378 4.27 -41.54 -14.26
C GLU A 378 4.14 -40.58 -13.08
N ILE A 379 3.96 -39.28 -13.34
CA ILE A 379 3.78 -38.22 -12.33
C ILE A 379 2.30 -37.95 -12.04
N ALA A 380 1.41 -38.24 -13.00
CA ALA A 380 -0.03 -38.04 -12.85
C ALA A 380 -0.62 -38.97 -11.78
N LYS A 381 -0.62 -38.51 -10.52
CA LYS A 381 -1.55 -39.04 -9.52
C LYS A 381 -2.96 -38.73 -10.00
N LYS A 382 -3.79 -39.78 -10.08
CA LYS A 382 -5.21 -39.63 -10.44
C LYS A 382 -5.97 -39.05 -9.25
N ASP A 383 -5.76 -37.77 -8.96
CA ASP A 383 -6.58 -36.99 -8.01
C ASP A 383 -7.82 -36.41 -8.72
N PHE A 384 -8.25 -37.10 -9.78
CA PHE A 384 -9.45 -36.81 -10.52
C PHE A 384 -10.27 -38.07 -10.73
N ALA A 385 -11.60 -37.93 -10.76
CA ALA A 385 -12.48 -39.00 -11.22
C ALA A 385 -13.27 -38.52 -12.44
N VAL A 386 -13.75 -39.47 -13.24
CA VAL A 386 -14.52 -39.18 -14.45
C VAL A 386 -16.01 -39.37 -14.15
N ILE A 387 -16.84 -38.48 -14.67
CA ILE A 387 -18.30 -38.59 -14.60
C ILE A 387 -18.93 -38.17 -15.94
N SER A 388 -20.04 -38.79 -16.31
CA SER A 388 -20.76 -38.45 -17.54
C SER A 388 -21.34 -37.03 -17.43
N LYS A 389 -21.36 -36.28 -18.54
CA LYS A 389 -21.96 -34.94 -18.59
C LYS A 389 -23.49 -34.95 -18.40
N GLU A 390 -24.10 -36.12 -18.54
CA GLU A 390 -25.52 -36.36 -18.27
C GLU A 390 -25.79 -36.68 -16.79
N ALA A 391 -24.76 -36.73 -15.94
CA ALA A 391 -24.91 -36.99 -14.51
C ALA A 391 -25.59 -35.84 -13.77
N THR A 392 -26.40 -36.20 -12.79
CA THR A 392 -27.09 -35.27 -11.90
C THR A 392 -26.16 -34.70 -10.84
N VAL A 393 -26.49 -33.53 -10.27
CA VAL A 393 -25.71 -32.90 -9.18
C VAL A 393 -25.54 -33.85 -7.98
N ALA A 394 -26.57 -34.63 -7.64
CA ALA A 394 -26.49 -35.62 -6.56
C ALA A 394 -25.44 -36.71 -6.83
N GLU A 395 -25.33 -37.17 -8.08
CA GLU A 395 -24.31 -38.14 -8.51
C GLU A 395 -22.92 -37.52 -8.49
N VAL A 396 -22.77 -36.25 -8.88
CA VAL A 396 -21.52 -35.49 -8.79
C VAL A 396 -21.05 -35.36 -7.32
N VAL A 397 -21.95 -34.98 -6.40
CA VAL A 397 -21.65 -34.90 -4.95
C VAL A 397 -21.26 -36.25 -4.39
N LYS A 398 -22.01 -37.30 -4.72
CA LYS A 398 -21.70 -38.67 -4.31
C LYS A 398 -20.34 -39.09 -4.83
N LYS A 399 -20.01 -38.79 -6.08
CA LYS A 399 -18.73 -39.12 -6.70
C LYS A 399 -17.56 -38.43 -6.01
N PHE A 400 -17.69 -37.15 -5.66
CA PHE A 400 -16.68 -36.44 -4.86
C PHE A 400 -16.48 -37.09 -3.48
N LYS A 401 -17.57 -37.46 -2.79
CA LYS A 401 -17.49 -38.12 -1.47
C LYS A 401 -16.81 -39.50 -1.53
N GLU A 402 -17.11 -40.29 -2.55
CA GLU A 402 -16.57 -41.64 -2.71
C GLU A 402 -15.10 -41.65 -3.11
N THR A 403 -14.73 -40.77 -4.03
CA THR A 403 -13.39 -40.80 -4.64
C THR A 403 -12.40 -39.89 -3.92
N LYS A 404 -12.88 -38.92 -3.14
CA LYS A 404 -12.08 -37.88 -2.49
C LYS A 404 -11.18 -37.11 -3.47
N CYS A 405 -11.55 -37.07 -4.75
CA CYS A 405 -10.80 -36.35 -5.77
C CYS A 405 -11.01 -34.83 -5.66
N GLU A 406 -10.03 -34.05 -6.10
CA GLU A 406 -10.15 -32.58 -6.13
C GLU A 406 -10.85 -32.09 -7.40
N VAL A 407 -10.82 -32.89 -8.47
CA VAL A 407 -11.41 -32.52 -9.77
C VAL A 407 -12.23 -33.68 -10.35
N LEU A 408 -13.43 -33.40 -10.84
CA LEU A 408 -14.18 -34.32 -11.69
C LEU A 408 -14.06 -33.91 -13.15
N ILE A 409 -13.70 -34.85 -14.02
CA ILE A 409 -13.67 -34.64 -15.46
C ILE A 409 -15.02 -35.07 -16.05
N LEU A 410 -15.70 -34.13 -16.70
CA LEU A 410 -16.95 -34.39 -17.41
C LEU A 410 -16.64 -34.97 -18.79
N GLN A 411 -17.22 -36.12 -19.10
CA GLN A 411 -17.10 -36.74 -20.42
C GLN A 411 -18.45 -36.93 -21.10
N ASP A 412 -18.47 -36.82 -22.42
CA ASP A 412 -19.63 -37.21 -23.23
C ASP A 412 -19.64 -38.73 -23.51
N LYS A 413 -20.70 -39.19 -24.19
CA LYS A 413 -20.87 -40.59 -24.62
C LYS A 413 -19.75 -41.17 -25.49
N ASN A 414 -18.86 -40.33 -26.04
CA ASN A 414 -17.70 -40.73 -26.83
C ASN A 414 -16.39 -40.65 -26.02
N HIS A 415 -16.47 -40.51 -24.70
CA HIS A 415 -15.33 -40.31 -23.79
C HIS A 415 -14.54 -39.03 -24.06
N LYS A 416 -15.10 -38.07 -24.80
CA LYS A 416 -14.46 -36.77 -25.01
C LYS A 416 -14.66 -35.90 -23.77
N VAL A 417 -13.58 -35.30 -23.27
CA VAL A 417 -13.65 -34.33 -22.18
C VAL A 417 -14.40 -33.10 -22.66
N VAL A 418 -15.47 -32.74 -21.93
CA VAL A 418 -16.31 -31.57 -22.22
C VAL A 418 -16.21 -30.49 -21.15
N GLY A 419 -15.60 -30.79 -20.00
CA GLY A 419 -15.38 -29.82 -18.93
C GLY A 419 -14.82 -30.46 -17.66
N THR A 420 -14.65 -29.65 -16.62
CA THR A 420 -14.23 -30.06 -15.28
C THR A 420 -15.13 -29.44 -14.23
N LEU A 421 -15.27 -30.12 -13.09
CA LEU A 421 -15.96 -29.64 -11.89
C LEU A 421 -15.04 -29.76 -10.68
N THR A 422 -15.11 -28.79 -9.78
CA THR A 422 -14.45 -28.81 -8.47
C THR A 422 -15.49 -28.76 -7.33
N PRO A 423 -15.12 -29.11 -6.09
CA PRO A 423 -16.01 -28.93 -4.94
C PRO A 423 -16.48 -27.48 -4.76
N SER A 424 -15.64 -26.49 -5.09
CA SER A 424 -15.98 -25.07 -5.01
C SER A 424 -17.08 -24.67 -6.01
N ASP A 425 -17.04 -25.18 -7.24
CA ASP A 425 -18.10 -24.93 -8.24
C ASP A 425 -19.46 -25.46 -7.75
N LEU A 426 -19.43 -26.57 -7.03
CA LEU A 426 -20.61 -27.23 -6.48
C LEU A 426 -21.17 -26.49 -5.26
N LEU A 427 -20.31 -25.98 -4.39
CA LEU A 427 -20.71 -25.11 -3.28
C LEU A 427 -21.35 -23.81 -3.79
N HIS A 428 -20.73 -23.15 -4.78
CA HIS A 428 -21.30 -21.96 -5.40
C HIS A 428 -22.69 -22.23 -6.04
N PHE A 429 -22.86 -23.38 -6.70
CA PHE A 429 -24.15 -23.79 -7.25
C PHE A 429 -25.21 -24.03 -6.17
N LEU A 430 -24.84 -24.62 -5.04
CA LEU A 430 -25.76 -24.91 -3.93
C LEU A 430 -26.12 -23.64 -3.13
N ASP A 431 -25.17 -22.74 -2.91
CA ASP A 431 -25.39 -21.48 -2.19
C ASP A 431 -26.30 -20.53 -2.99
N GLY A 432 -26.16 -20.49 -4.32
CA GLY A 432 -27.03 -19.69 -5.21
C GLY A 432 -28.50 -20.13 -5.27
N HIS A 433 -28.83 -21.33 -4.77
CA HIS A 433 -30.20 -21.85 -4.69
C HIS A 433 -30.77 -21.89 -3.25
N GLY A 434 -29.97 -21.55 -2.24
CA GLY A 434 -30.39 -21.48 -0.84
C GLY A 434 -31.27 -20.26 -0.51
N GLU A 435 -31.14 -19.17 -1.26
CA GLU A 435 -31.86 -17.91 -0.96
C GLU A 435 -33.31 -17.87 -1.48
N SER A 436 -33.73 -18.78 -2.36
CA SER A 436 -35.10 -18.75 -2.91
C SER A 436 -36.14 -19.52 -2.09
N ASN A 437 -35.75 -20.31 -1.08
CA ASN A 437 -36.68 -21.17 -0.32
C ASN A 437 -36.88 -20.74 1.15
N ALA A 438 -36.41 -19.55 1.56
CA ALA A 438 -36.64 -18.98 2.88
C ALA A 438 -37.75 -17.90 2.91
N ARG A 439 -38.58 -17.80 1.86
CA ARG A 439 -39.81 -17.01 1.84
C ARG A 439 -40.98 -17.85 1.32
N THR A 440 -41.50 -18.70 2.20
CA THR A 440 -42.89 -19.18 2.16
C THR A 440 -43.43 -19.18 3.57
#